data_AF-D8FGL5-F1
#
_entry.id   AF-D8FGL5-F1
#
_cell.length_a   1.000
_cell.length_b   1.000
_cell.length_c   1.000
_cell.angle_alpha   90.00
_cell.angle_beta   90.00
_cell.angle_gamma   90.00
#
_symmetry.space_group_name_H-M   'P 1'
#
loop_
_entity.id
_entity.type
_entity.pdbx_description
1 polymer ?
#
loop_
_entity_poly.entity_id
_entity_poly.type
_entity_poly.pdbx_seq_one_letter_code
_entity_poly.pdbx_strand_id
1 'polypeptide(L)' 'MNYEDQLNNLKKQLDRAKDLKYKADARLESLKSQRAELLKEIEKEGIKPEDLSMEIEKLEKEIVDLFQKADSMMPKV' A
#
# COMPACT_ATOMS: atom_id res chain seq x y z
N MET A 1 -30.25 13.39 42.55
CA MET A 1 -29.24 12.68 41.75
C MET A 1 -29.64 12.79 40.29
N ASN A 2 -28.74 13.32 39.45
CA ASN A 2 -29.09 13.73 38.09
C ASN A 2 -28.82 12.59 37.09
N TYR A 3 -29.56 11.50 37.25
CA TYR A 3 -29.37 10.26 36.49
C TYR A 3 -29.72 10.41 35.00
N GLU A 4 -30.67 11.29 34.65
CA GLU A 4 -31.01 11.60 33.25
C GLU A 4 -29.84 12.24 32.50
N ASP A 5 -29.11 13.16 33.14
CA ASP A 5 -27.94 13.81 32.54
C ASP A 5 -26.81 12.79 32.30
N GLN A 6 -26.62 11.84 33.22
CA GLN A 6 -25.66 10.75 33.05
C GLN A 6 -26.06 9.83 31.89
N LEU A 7 -27.35 9.47 31.78
CA LEU A 7 -27.86 8.62 30.71
C LEU A 7 -27.72 9.30 29.33
N ASN A 8 -28.02 10.60 29.26
CA ASN A 8 -27.86 11.40 28.05
C ASN A 8 -26.39 11.53 27.62
N ASN A 9 -25.47 11.68 28.57
CA ASN A 9 -24.04 11.70 28.27
C ASN A 9 -23.58 10.34 27.73
N LEU A 10 -24.02 9.23 28.35
CA LEU A 10 -23.69 7.88 27.90
C LEU A 10 -24.20 7.62 26.47
N LYS A 11 -25.44 8.04 26.18
CA LYS A 11 -26.03 7.92 24.84
C LYS A 11 -25.24 8.71 23.79
N LYS A 12 -24.87 9.95 24.10
CA LYS A 12 -24.03 10.79 23.21
C LYS A 12 -22.65 10.16 22.95
N GLN A 13 -22.04 9.55 23.96
CA GLN A 13 -20.75 8.85 23.80
C GLN A 13 -20.90 7.61 22.92
N LEU A 14 -21.97 6.84 23.10
CA LEU A 14 -22.27 5.67 22.28
C LEU A 14 -22.50 6.03 20.82
N ASP A 15 -23.25 7.09 20.54
CA ASP A 15 -23.52 7.53 19.18
C ASP A 15 -22.24 8.01 18.49
N ARG A 16 -21.38 8.77 19.18
CA ARG A 16 -20.05 9.14 18.67
C ARG A 16 -19.17 7.94 18.39
N ALA A 17 -19.18 6.93 19.26
CA ALA A 17 -18.40 5.72 19.07
C ALA A 17 -18.88 4.92 17.85
N LYS A 18 -20.20 4.86 17.60
CA LYS A 18 -20.78 4.24 16.41
C LYS A 18 -20.37 4.98 15.13
N ASP A 19 -20.43 6.30 15.13
CA ASP A 19 -20.01 7.11 13.98
C ASP A 19 -18.53 6.93 13.67
N LEU A 20 -17.68 6.89 14.69
CA LEU A 20 -16.25 6.63 14.54
C LEU A 20 -15.99 5.24 13.95
N LYS A 21 -16.70 4.22 14.45
CA LYS A 21 -16.60 2.86 13.92
C LYS A 21 -17.01 2.80 12.46
N TYR A 22 -18.15 3.40 12.10
CA TYR A 22 -18.63 3.42 10.71
C TYR A 22 -17.62 4.10 9.76
N LYS A 23 -17.03 5.23 10.18
CA LYS A 23 -15.99 5.91 9.41
C LYS A 23 -14.72 5.06 9.27
N ALA A 24 -14.32 4.36 10.33
CA ALA A 24 -13.17 3.47 10.30
C ALA A 24 -13.40 2.29 9.35
N ASP A 25 -14.58 1.68 9.40
CA ASP A 25 -14.98 0.56 8.53
C ASP A 25 -15.00 1.01 7.06
N ALA A 26 -15.58 2.17 6.76
CA ALA A 26 -15.59 2.73 5.40
C ALA A 26 -14.17 3.02 4.88
N ARG A 27 -13.29 3.55 5.74
CA ARG A 27 -11.89 3.83 5.38
C ARG A 27 -11.10 2.54 5.16
N LEU A 28 -11.36 1.51 5.97
CA LEU A 28 -10.73 0.20 5.83
C LEU A 28 -11.12 -0.46 4.50
N GLU A 29 -12.39 -0.43 4.13
CA GLU A 29 -12.84 -0.97 2.84
C GLU A 29 -12.23 -0.21 1.66
N SER A 30 -12.17 1.12 1.71
CA SER A 30 -11.48 1.91 0.68
C SER A 30 -10.00 1.53 0.53
N LEU A 31 -9.29 1.34 1.65
CA LEU A 31 -7.88 0.92 1.62
C LEU A 31 -7.70 -0.50 1.08
N LYS A 32 -8.62 -1.43 1.38
CA LYS A 32 -8.61 -2.77 0.80
C LYS A 32 -8.82 -2.74 -0.71
N SER A 33 -9.77 -1.93 -1.19
CA SER A 33 -10.00 -1.75 -2.63
C SER A 33 -8.77 -1.18 -3.33
N GLN A 34 -8.17 -0.11 -2.78
CA GLN A 34 -6.92 0.46 -3.31
C GLN A 34 -5.80 -0.57 -3.35
N ARG A 35 -5.61 -1.35 -2.28
CA ARG A 35 -4.62 -2.43 -2.25
C ARG A 35 -4.88 -3.48 -3.32
N ALA A 36 -6.13 -3.91 -3.49
CA ALA A 36 -6.47 -4.91 -4.50
C ALA A 36 -6.25 -4.40 -5.93
N GLU A 37 -6.48 -3.11 -6.16
CA GLU A 37 -6.21 -2.46 -7.46
C GLU A 37 -4.71 -2.40 -7.73
N LEU A 38 -3.91 -1.93 -6.78
CA LEU A 38 -2.44 -1.92 -6.89
C LEU A 38 -1.87 -3.33 -7.13
N LEU A 39 -2.38 -4.35 -6.43
CA LEU A 39 -1.96 -5.72 -6.65
C LEU A 39 -2.31 -6.21 -8.07
N LYS A 40 -3.50 -5.87 -8.58
CA LYS A 40 -3.88 -6.20 -9.96
C LYS A 40 -3.03 -5.47 -10.99
N GLU A 41 -2.64 -4.22 -10.75
CA GLU A 41 -1.74 -3.49 -11.64
C GLU A 41 -0.35 -4.13 -11.64
N ILE A 42 0.19 -4.48 -10.47
CA ILE A 42 1.45 -5.20 -10.33
C ILE A 42 1.40 -6.56 -11.06
N GLU A 43 0.34 -7.35 -10.88
CA GLU A 43 0.14 -8.62 -11.60
C GLU A 43 -0.03 -8.43 -13.11
N LYS A 44 -0.67 -7.35 -13.57
CA LYS A 44 -0.81 -7.04 -15.00
C LYS A 44 0.52 -6.73 -15.67
N GLU A 45 1.43 -6.09 -14.96
CA GLU A 45 2.82 -5.88 -15.40
C GLU A 45 3.66 -7.17 -15.37
N GLY A 46 3.05 -8.31 -14.98
CA GLY A 46 3.68 -9.63 -14.98
C GLY A 46 4.62 -9.87 -13.81
N ILE A 47 4.65 -8.97 -12.83
CA ILE A 47 5.51 -9.03 -11.66
C ILE A 47 4.65 -9.48 -10.47
N LYS A 48 5.06 -10.51 -9.72
CA LYS A 48 4.40 -10.79 -8.45
C LYS A 48 4.87 -9.76 -7.42
N PRO A 49 3.99 -9.27 -6.53
CA PRO A 49 4.39 -8.35 -5.44
C PRO A 49 5.52 -8.88 -4.57
N GLU A 50 5.61 -10.20 -4.44
CA GLU A 50 6.64 -10.95 -3.71
C GLU A 50 7.99 -10.93 -4.44
N ASP A 51 7.96 -10.86 -5.77
CA ASP A 51 9.13 -10.91 -6.65
C ASP A 51 9.62 -9.50 -7.06
N LEU A 52 8.90 -8.44 -6.69
CA LEU A 52 9.21 -7.04 -7.04
C LEU A 52 10.64 -6.64 -6.62
N SER A 53 11.08 -7.07 -5.43
CA SER A 53 12.45 -6.80 -4.97
C SER A 53 13.50 -7.60 -5.74
N MET A 54 13.18 -8.85 -6.11
CA MET A 54 14.06 -9.69 -6.91
C MET A 54 14.21 -9.17 -8.35
N GLU A 55 13.12 -8.68 -8.95
CA GLU A 55 13.15 -8.12 -10.31
C GLU A 55 13.94 -6.80 -10.34
N ILE A 56 13.86 -5.98 -9.29
CA ILE A 56 14.71 -4.78 -9.13
C ILE A 56 16.20 -5.19 -9.08
N GLU A 57 16.59 -6.14 -8.22
CA GLU A 57 17.98 -6.60 -8.15
C GLU A 57 18.49 -7.19 -9.48
N LYS A 58 17.61 -7.92 -10.19
CA LYS A 58 17.93 -8.49 -11.49
C LYS A 58 18.17 -7.40 -12.53
N LEU A 59 17.30 -6.40 -12.61
CA LEU A 59 17.44 -5.25 -13.51
C LEU A 59 18.69 -4.43 -13.20
N GLU A 60 19.00 -4.20 -11.92
CA GLU A 60 20.23 -3.50 -11.52
C GLU A 60 21.49 -4.25 -11.99
N LYS A 61 21.53 -5.58 -11.85
CA LYS A 61 22.64 -6.40 -12.39
C LYS A 61 22.73 -6.32 -13.91
N GLU A 62 21.59 -6.40 -14.60
CA GLU A 62 21.54 -6.28 -16.06
C GLU A 62 22.08 -4.94 -16.55
N ILE A 63 21.75 -3.85 -15.84
CA ILE A 63 22.27 -2.51 -16.14
C ILE A 63 23.80 -2.50 -16.00
N VAL A 64 24.35 -3.02 -14.90
CA VAL A 64 25.79 -3.07 -14.68
C VAL A 64 26.50 -3.89 -15.76
N ASP A 65 25.97 -5.06 -16.10
CA ASP A 65 26.53 -5.93 -17.14
C ASP A 65 26.49 -5.26 -18.52
N LEU A 66 25.40 -4.55 -18.84
CA LEU A 66 25.27 -3.81 -20.09
C LEU A 66 26.25 -2.64 -20.17
N PHE A 67 26.44 -1.91 -19.07
CA PHE A 67 27.45 -0.85 -18.99
C PHE A 67 28.86 -1.40 -19.18
N GLN A 68 29.21 -2.52 -18.53
CA GLN A 68 30.51 -3.16 -18.70
C GLN A 68 30.73 -3.66 -20.13
N LYS A 69 29.70 -4.25 -20.75
CA LYS A 69 29.75 -4.66 -22.16
C LYS A 69 29.96 -3.46 -23.08
N ALA A 70 29.20 -2.38 -22.89
CA ALA A 70 29.36 -1.15 -23.65
C ALA A 70 30.78 -0.56 -23.50
N ASP A 71 31.30 -0.53 -22.28
CA ASP A 71 32.64 -0.03 -21.97
C ASP A 71 33.75 -0.92 -22.58
N SER A 72 33.54 -2.23 -22.60
CA SER A 72 34.45 -3.20 -23.25
C SER A 72 34.43 -3.14 -24.78
N MET A 73 33.32 -2.66 -25.35
CA MET A 73 33.13 -2.48 -26.80
C MET A 73 33.57 -1.09 -27.27
N MET A 74 33.82 -0.15 -26.36
CA MET A 74 34.41 1.14 -26.70
C MET A 74 35.91 0.97 -27.00
N PRO A 75 36.42 1.53 -28.11
CA PRO A 75 37.85 1.51 -28.39
C PRO A 75 38.57 2.27 -27.27
N LYS A 76 39.55 1.61 -26.61
CA LYS A 76 40.46 2.30 -25.71
C LYS A 76 41.36 3.21 -26.55
N VAL A 77 41.07 4.50 -26.53
CA VAL A 77 41.92 5.56 -27.09
C VAL A 77 43.16 5.72 -26.23
#